data_AF-A0A6A3WBG4-F1
#
_entry.id   AF-A0A6A3WBG4-F1
#
_cell.length_a   1.000
_cell.length_b   1.000
_cell.length_c   1.000
_cell.angle_alpha   90.00
_cell.angle_beta   90.00
_cell.angle_gamma   90.00
#
_symmetry.space_group_name_H-M   'P 1'
#
loop_
_entity.id
_entity.type
_entity.pdbx_description
1 polymer ?
#
loop_
_entity_poly.entity_id
_entity_poly.type
_entity_poly.pdbx_seq_one_letter_code
_entity_poly.pdbx_strand_id
1 'polypeptide(L)'
;MNHEEINSWPLIVMQMNWSGVSSSGASTVLLQQFDDNTFVLVHNVRSDFNLRYLCVVHRSRWTERDGKRAVTYAMVIADSEANKRSRLAEANDDEVKWVEEGGAHLTFIEAEDNSIDVVYEHWGSCEDTLHARYLFVQWANYALRWEQMVLSSKLLVE
;
A
#
# COMPACT_ATOMS: atom_id res chain seq x y z
N MET A 1 -26.77 8.12 14.20
CA MET A 1 -25.38 7.90 13.76
C MET A 1 -25.33 8.38 12.32
N ASN A 2 -24.66 9.49 12.04
CA ASN A 2 -24.52 9.97 10.67
C ASN A 2 -23.73 8.94 9.88
N HIS A 3 -24.29 8.48 8.76
CA HIS A 3 -23.52 7.89 7.68
C HIS A 3 -22.63 8.99 7.12
N GLU A 4 -21.46 9.23 7.71
CA GLU A 4 -20.42 9.99 7.05
C GLU A 4 -20.07 9.22 5.77
N GLU A 5 -20.34 9.85 4.63
CA GLU A 5 -20.22 9.23 3.32
C GLU A 5 -18.82 8.66 3.16
N ILE A 6 -18.73 7.34 2.96
CA ILE A 6 -17.49 6.60 2.64
C ILE A 6 -16.66 7.29 1.55
N ASN A 7 -17.32 8.10 0.71
CA ASN A 7 -16.79 8.89 -0.41
C ASN A 7 -16.19 10.25 -0.03
N SER A 8 -16.32 10.72 1.21
CA SER A 8 -15.90 12.08 1.62
C SER A 8 -14.40 12.21 1.92
N TRP A 9 -13.68 11.09 2.00
CA TRP A 9 -12.24 11.06 2.22
C TRP A 9 -11.54 10.50 0.98
N PRO A 10 -10.35 11.00 0.62
CA PRO A 10 -9.64 10.53 -0.55
C PRO A 10 -9.48 9.01 -0.44
N LEU A 11 -10.14 8.29 -1.35
CA LEU A 11 -9.82 6.90 -1.62
C LEU A 11 -8.33 6.93 -1.95
N ILE A 12 -7.50 6.32 -1.11
CA ILE A 12 -6.14 6.02 -1.50
C ILE A 12 -6.28 5.16 -2.74
N VAL A 13 -6.01 5.76 -3.89
CA VAL A 13 -5.94 5.08 -5.17
C VAL A 13 -4.83 4.07 -5.00
N MET A 14 -5.19 2.82 -4.67
CA MET A 14 -4.29 1.69 -4.73
C MET A 14 -4.08 1.36 -6.19
N GLN A 15 -3.25 2.17 -6.85
CA GLN A 15 -2.23 1.77 -7.81
C GLN A 15 -1.27 2.95 -7.88
N MET A 16 -0.24 2.94 -7.03
CA MET A 16 0.95 3.73 -7.34
C MET A 16 1.37 3.28 -8.75
N ASN A 17 1.41 4.21 -9.68
CA ASN A 17 2.03 3.99 -10.98
C ASN A 17 3.54 3.88 -10.69
N TRP A 18 3.99 2.69 -10.30
CA TRP A 18 5.41 2.38 -10.18
C TRP A 18 5.98 2.65 -11.57
N SER A 19 6.67 3.77 -11.76
CA SER A 19 7.06 4.25 -13.09
C SER A 19 8.13 3.40 -13.78
N GLY A 20 8.40 2.18 -13.27
CA GLY A 20 9.12 1.10 -13.95
C GLY A 20 8.26 -0.14 -14.24
N VAL A 21 7.08 -0.29 -13.63
CA VAL A 21 6.13 -1.42 -13.87
C VAL A 21 5.11 -1.07 -14.95
N SER A 22 4.90 0.23 -15.22
CA SER A 22 3.87 0.72 -16.14
C SER A 22 4.12 0.39 -17.61
N SER A 23 5.30 -0.09 -18.00
CA SER A 23 5.58 -0.53 -19.37
C SER A 23 5.15 -1.98 -19.64
N SER A 24 5.03 -2.81 -18.60
CA SER A 24 4.88 -4.28 -18.70
C SER A 24 3.59 -4.81 -18.06
N GLY A 25 2.93 -4.01 -17.22
CA GLY A 25 1.57 -4.24 -16.73
C GLY A 25 1.53 -4.73 -15.27
N ALA A 26 0.82 -4.00 -14.41
CA ALA A 26 0.46 -4.46 -13.08
C ALA A 26 -1.02 -4.85 -13.05
N SER A 27 -1.36 -5.93 -12.37
CA SER A 27 -2.76 -6.26 -12.05
C SER A 27 -2.94 -6.41 -10.55
N THR A 28 -4.13 -6.06 -10.08
CA THR A 28 -4.54 -6.22 -8.69
C THR A 28 -5.90 -6.90 -8.69
N VAL A 29 -6.01 -8.01 -7.96
CA VAL A 29 -7.24 -8.78 -7.89
C VAL A 29 -7.66 -8.89 -6.43
N LEU A 30 -8.90 -8.53 -6.14
CA LEU A 30 -9.54 -8.76 -4.85
C LEU A 30 -9.81 -10.26 -4.69
N LEU A 31 -9.19 -10.88 -3.69
CA LEU A 31 -9.40 -12.28 -3.35
C LEU A 31 -10.49 -12.46 -2.30
N GLN A 32 -10.53 -11.56 -1.31
CA GLN A 32 -11.46 -11.65 -0.21
C GLN A 32 -11.74 -10.26 0.39
N GLN A 33 -12.98 -10.03 0.77
CA GLN A 33 -13.39 -8.89 1.59
C GLN A 33 -13.88 -9.42 2.94
N PHE A 34 -13.34 -8.88 4.03
CA PHE A 34 -13.81 -9.21 5.38
C PHE A 34 -14.86 -8.21 5.86
N ASP A 35 -14.63 -6.92 5.58
CA ASP A 35 -15.52 -5.81 5.91
C ASP A 35 -15.24 -4.63 4.96
N ASP A 36 -15.83 -3.45 5.22
CA ASP A 36 -15.68 -2.25 4.38
C ASP A 36 -14.27 -1.64 4.38
N ASN A 37 -13.40 -2.10 5.28
CA ASN A 37 -12.06 -1.57 5.50
C ASN A 37 -10.96 -2.61 5.34
N THR A 38 -11.28 -3.89 5.26
CA THR A 38 -10.29 -4.99 5.28
C THR A 38 -10.46 -5.92 4.09
N PHE A 39 -9.40 -6.03 3.28
CA PHE A 39 -9.39 -6.80 2.05
C PHE A 39 -8.12 -7.62 1.91
N VAL A 40 -8.22 -8.77 1.22
CA VAL A 40 -7.08 -9.55 0.75
C VAL A 40 -6.96 -9.35 -0.75
N LEU A 41 -5.80 -8.91 -1.20
CA LEU A 41 -5.49 -8.68 -2.60
C LEU A 41 -4.35 -9.59 -3.04
N VAL A 42 -4.34 -9.94 -4.32
CA VAL A 42 -3.12 -10.39 -5.00
C VAL A 42 -2.69 -9.33 -6.00
N HIS A 43 -1.42 -8.97 -5.92
CA HIS A 43 -0.79 -8.08 -6.88
C HIS A 43 0.13 -8.88 -7.78
N ASN A 44 0.02 -8.63 -9.08
CA ASN A 44 0.92 -9.15 -10.10
C ASN A 44 1.62 -7.96 -10.72
N VAL A 45 2.93 -7.99 -10.73
CA VAL A 45 3.78 -6.97 -11.33
C VAL A 45 4.58 -7.66 -12.42
N ARG A 46 4.27 -7.36 -13.67
CA ARG A 46 5.10 -7.80 -14.79
C ARG A 46 6.18 -6.75 -14.99
N SER A 47 7.43 -7.20 -15.09
CA SER A 47 8.60 -6.39 -15.40
C SER A 47 9.63 -7.31 -16.10
N ASP A 48 10.92 -7.15 -15.82
CA ASP A 48 11.98 -8.07 -16.28
C ASP A 48 11.85 -9.47 -15.65
N PHE A 49 11.06 -9.57 -14.58
CA PHE A 49 10.62 -10.81 -13.93
C PHE A 49 9.17 -10.60 -13.46
N ASN A 50 8.36 -11.66 -13.40
CA ASN A 50 7.01 -11.53 -12.87
C ASN A 50 7.07 -11.60 -11.34
N LEU A 51 6.67 -10.53 -10.68
CA LEU A 51 6.54 -10.46 -9.23
C LEU A 51 5.08 -10.71 -8.84
N ARG A 52 4.89 -11.46 -7.75
CA ARG A 52 3.57 -11.65 -7.15
C ARG A 52 3.63 -11.60 -5.64
N TYR A 53 2.62 -11.01 -5.04
CA TYR A 53 2.45 -11.06 -3.59
C TYR A 53 0.97 -10.97 -3.20
N LEU A 54 0.65 -11.62 -2.09
CA LEU A 54 -0.65 -11.46 -1.43
C LEU A 54 -0.47 -10.44 -0.30
N CYS A 55 -1.38 -9.49 -0.23
CA CYS A 55 -1.40 -8.55 0.88
C CYS A 55 -2.78 -8.46 1.51
N VAL A 56 -2.78 -8.20 2.81
CA VAL A 56 -3.94 -7.69 3.53
C VAL A 56 -3.83 -6.18 3.51
N VAL A 57 -4.89 -5.53 3.08
CA VAL A 57 -5.03 -4.08 3.15
C VAL A 57 -6.12 -3.74 4.16
N HIS A 58 -5.81 -2.77 5.03
CA HIS A 58 -6.69 -2.41 6.13
C HIS A 58 -6.75 -0.89 6.32
N ARG A 59 -7.95 -0.34 6.45
CA ARG A 59 -8.16 1.05 6.86
C ARG A 59 -8.64 1.10 8.30
N SER A 60 -7.85 1.71 9.18
CA SER A 60 -8.25 1.97 10.57
C SER A 60 -8.45 3.47 10.79
N ARG A 61 -9.46 3.81 11.59
CA ARG A 61 -9.70 5.17 12.08
C ARG A 61 -9.63 5.15 13.60
N TRP A 62 -8.98 6.13 14.17
CA TRP A 62 -8.80 6.22 15.61
C TRP A 62 -8.60 7.67 16.03
N THR A 63 -8.58 7.91 17.34
CA THR A 63 -8.38 9.24 17.91
C THR A 63 -7.18 9.19 18.84
N GLU A 64 -6.25 10.12 18.66
CA GLU A 64 -5.10 10.29 19.54
C GLU A 64 -5.53 10.67 20.95
N ARG A 65 -4.60 10.55 21.90
CA ARG A 65 -4.87 10.90 23.31
C ARG A 65 -5.25 12.37 23.50
N ASP A 66 -4.80 13.25 22.62
CA ASP A 66 -5.09 14.68 22.64
C ASP A 66 -6.38 15.05 21.88
N GLY A 67 -7.11 14.07 21.35
CA GLY A 67 -8.38 14.26 20.65
C GLY A 67 -8.26 14.43 19.13
N LYS A 68 -7.04 14.44 18.56
CA LYS A 68 -6.84 14.52 17.11
C LYS A 68 -7.29 13.25 16.41
N ARG A 69 -8.00 13.39 15.30
CA ARG A 69 -8.43 12.24 14.49
C ARG A 69 -7.27 11.74 13.65
N ALA A 70 -7.18 10.42 13.53
CA ALA A 70 -6.20 9.77 12.68
C ALA A 70 -6.86 8.70 11.81
N VAL A 71 -6.30 8.51 10.61
CA VAL A 71 -6.64 7.41 9.72
C VAL A 71 -5.36 6.77 9.20
N THR A 72 -5.26 5.46 9.35
CA THR A 72 -4.13 4.66 8.86
C THR A 72 -4.60 3.70 7.80
N TYR A 73 -3.87 3.69 6.69
CA TYR A 73 -3.99 2.70 5.63
C TYR A 73 -2.77 1.78 5.72
N ALA A 74 -3.03 0.53 6.04
CA ALA A 74 -2.04 -0.52 6.15
C ALA A 74 -2.11 -1.42 4.92
N MET A 75 -0.94 -1.85 4.45
CA MET A 75 -0.78 -2.92 3.48
C MET A 75 0.30 -3.83 4.02
N VAL A 76 -0.04 -5.09 4.30
CA VAL A 76 0.89 -6.07 4.84
C VAL A 76 0.93 -7.27 3.91
N ILE A 77 2.12 -7.59 3.39
CA ILE A 77 2.35 -8.83 2.66
C ILE A 77 2.28 -9.96 3.67
N ALA A 78 1.31 -10.84 3.50
CA ALA A 78 1.02 -11.90 4.44
C ALA A 78 1.44 -13.24 3.84
N ASP A 79 2.44 -13.87 4.44
CA ASP A 79 2.72 -15.28 4.19
C ASP A 79 2.09 -16.15 5.28
N SER A 80 1.36 -17.17 4.84
CA SER A 80 0.73 -18.16 5.71
C SER A 80 1.02 -19.55 5.16
N GLU A 81 0.95 -20.58 6.00
CA GLU A 81 1.10 -21.97 5.54
C GLU A 81 0.08 -22.34 4.46
N ALA A 82 -1.11 -21.71 4.46
CA ALA A 82 -2.08 -21.86 3.39
C ALA A 82 -1.59 -21.20 2.08
N ASN A 83 -1.05 -19.99 2.15
CA ASN A 83 -0.47 -19.31 0.99
C ASN A 83 0.72 -20.08 0.43
N LYS A 84 1.60 -20.60 1.28
CA LYS A 84 2.75 -21.42 0.89
C LYS A 84 2.33 -22.65 0.09
N ARG A 85 1.29 -23.36 0.52
CA ARG A 85 0.73 -24.49 -0.25
C ARG A 85 0.19 -24.06 -1.60
N SER A 86 -0.50 -22.92 -1.68
CA SER A 86 -0.98 -22.37 -2.96
C SER A 86 0.16 -22.01 -3.91
N ARG A 87 1.29 -21.46 -3.39
CA ARG A 87 2.49 -21.18 -4.20
C ARG A 87 3.11 -22.47 -4.74
N LEU A 88 3.30 -23.47 -3.88
CA LEU A 88 3.90 -24.76 -4.24
C LEU A 88 3.02 -25.59 -5.21
N ALA A 89 1.71 -25.35 -5.22
CA ALA A 89 0.79 -25.99 -6.15
C ALA A 89 0.74 -25.31 -7.53
N GLU A 90 1.29 -24.10 -7.66
CA GLU A 90 1.36 -23.40 -8.95
C GLU A 90 2.46 -24.05 -9.81
N ALA A 91 2.05 -24.86 -10.79
CA ALA A 91 2.93 -25.70 -11.61
C ALA A 91 3.83 -24.94 -12.61
N ASN A 92 3.95 -23.61 -12.51
CA ASN A 92 4.74 -22.76 -13.39
C ASN A 92 5.97 -22.24 -12.63
N ASP A 93 7.00 -23.09 -12.52
CA ASP A 93 8.14 -22.86 -11.64
C ASP A 93 9.13 -21.77 -12.11
N ASP A 94 9.09 -21.32 -13.37
CA ASP A 94 10.23 -20.56 -13.91
C ASP A 94 10.01 -19.04 -14.11
N GLU A 95 8.80 -18.49 -13.87
CA GLU A 95 8.54 -17.08 -14.24
C GLU A 95 8.06 -16.15 -13.11
N VAL A 96 7.52 -16.67 -12.00
CA VAL A 96 6.92 -15.84 -10.93
C VAL A 96 7.73 -15.89 -9.65
N LYS A 97 8.33 -14.74 -9.29
CA LYS A 97 8.96 -14.51 -7.99
C LYS A 97 7.92 -14.05 -6.97
N TRP A 98 7.84 -14.77 -5.87
CA TRP A 98 6.92 -14.46 -4.78
C TRP A 98 7.58 -13.56 -3.73
N VAL A 99 6.90 -12.48 -3.35
CA VAL A 99 7.27 -11.71 -2.16
C VAL A 99 6.46 -12.24 -0.99
N GLU A 100 7.17 -12.65 0.06
CA GLU A 100 6.59 -13.32 1.23
C GLU A 100 6.48 -12.40 2.44
N GLU A 101 7.22 -11.28 2.45
CA GLU A 101 7.22 -10.35 3.56
C GLU A 101 7.42 -8.89 3.12
N GLY A 102 6.87 -7.99 3.92
CA GLY A 102 6.95 -6.55 3.72
C GLY A 102 5.60 -5.88 3.94
N GLY A 103 5.58 -4.57 3.81
CA GLY A 103 4.37 -3.81 3.97
C GLY A 103 4.63 -2.31 4.09
N ALA A 104 3.55 -1.56 4.10
CA ALA A 104 3.59 -0.12 4.28
C ALA A 104 2.40 0.36 5.12
N HIS A 105 2.65 1.42 5.89
CA HIS A 105 1.64 2.18 6.59
C HIS A 105 1.66 3.61 6.09
N LEU A 106 0.49 4.16 5.77
CA LEU A 106 0.29 5.58 5.57
C LEU A 106 -0.72 6.08 6.59
N THR A 107 -0.28 6.96 7.48
CA THR A 107 -1.13 7.55 8.52
C THR A 107 -1.28 9.04 8.27
N PHE A 108 -2.52 9.50 8.29
CA PHE A 108 -2.88 10.91 8.33
C PHE A 108 -3.38 11.24 9.72
N ILE A 109 -2.83 12.28 10.33
CA ILE A 109 -3.20 12.74 11.66
C ILE A 109 -3.63 14.20 11.51
N GLU A 110 -4.80 14.53 12.06
CA GLU A 110 -5.27 15.90 12.16
C GLU A 110 -4.28 16.72 12.97
N ALA A 111 -3.79 17.83 12.41
CA ALA A 111 -2.87 18.73 13.09
C ALA A 111 -3.52 20.10 13.30
N GLU A 112 -2.79 21.02 13.93
CA GLU A 112 -3.26 22.39 14.16
C GLU A 112 -3.40 23.17 12.83
N ASP A 113 -4.06 24.32 12.87
CA ASP A 113 -4.16 25.27 11.74
C ASP A 113 -4.67 24.67 10.41
N ASN A 114 -5.59 23.70 10.50
CA ASN A 114 -6.18 23.04 9.33
C ASN A 114 -5.12 22.33 8.46
N SER A 115 -4.04 21.86 9.09
CA SER A 115 -3.00 21.02 8.48
C SER A 115 -3.20 19.54 8.85
N ILE A 116 -2.42 18.68 8.21
CA ILE A 116 -2.36 17.25 8.50
C ILE A 116 -0.90 16.82 8.63
N ASP A 117 -0.61 16.01 9.63
CA ASP A 117 0.65 15.29 9.71
C ASP A 117 0.53 13.99 8.92
N VAL A 118 1.57 13.68 8.14
CA VAL A 118 1.62 12.49 7.29
C VAL A 118 2.81 11.64 7.70
N VAL A 119 2.55 10.41 8.12
CA VAL A 119 3.57 9.42 8.47
C VAL A 119 3.53 8.29 7.47
N TYR A 120 4.65 8.05 6.78
CA TYR A 120 4.83 6.92 5.87
C TYR A 120 5.92 5.99 6.39
N GLU A 121 5.55 4.73 6.59
CA GLU A 121 6.46 3.67 6.98
C GLU A 121 6.41 2.56 5.92
N HIS A 122 7.57 1.97 5.61
CA HIS A 122 7.68 0.86 4.68
C HIS A 122 8.78 -0.08 5.18
N TRP A 123 8.54 -1.38 5.11
CA TRP A 123 9.55 -2.40 5.33
C TRP A 123 9.40 -3.51 4.31
N GLY A 124 10.49 -4.22 4.07
CA GLY A 124 10.53 -5.36 3.17
C GLY A 124 11.92 -5.95 3.19
N SER A 125 12.01 -7.19 2.73
CA SER A 125 13.30 -7.87 2.64
C SER A 125 14.10 -7.45 1.44
N CYS A 126 15.41 -7.52 1.60
CA CYS A 126 16.39 -7.24 0.56
C CYS A 126 17.35 -8.42 0.45
N GLU A 127 17.80 -8.68 -0.77
CA GLU A 127 18.71 -9.79 -1.06
C GLU A 127 20.13 -9.49 -0.57
N ASP A 128 20.55 -8.22 -0.70
CA ASP A 128 21.87 -7.74 -0.30
C ASP A 128 21.86 -6.22 -0.01
N THR A 129 23.02 -5.69 0.34
CA THR A 129 23.21 -4.26 0.66
C THR A 129 22.97 -3.34 -0.55
N LEU A 130 23.26 -3.78 -1.77
CA LEU A 130 23.03 -2.98 -2.97
C LEU A 130 21.53 -2.87 -3.25
N HIS A 131 20.81 -3.98 -3.14
CA HIS A 131 19.36 -4.04 -3.22
C HIS A 131 18.71 -3.17 -2.13
N ALA A 132 19.20 -3.24 -0.89
CA ALA A 132 18.72 -2.38 0.20
C ALA A 132 18.84 -0.88 -0.12
N ARG A 133 19.99 -0.45 -0.67
CA ARG A 133 20.22 0.95 -1.06
C ARG A 133 19.29 1.37 -2.19
N TYR A 134 19.05 0.50 -3.16
CA TYR A 134 18.10 0.76 -4.24
C TYR A 134 16.67 0.91 -3.70
N LEU A 135 16.21 -0.01 -2.84
CA LEU A 135 14.90 0.06 -2.20
C LEU A 135 14.72 1.34 -1.39
N PHE A 136 15.75 1.76 -0.64
CA PHE A 136 15.70 3.01 0.12
C PHE A 136 15.38 4.23 -0.76
N VAL A 137 16.03 4.35 -1.92
CA VAL A 137 15.76 5.43 -2.89
C VAL A 137 14.34 5.32 -3.47
N GLN A 138 13.88 4.11 -3.78
CA GLN A 138 12.52 3.89 -4.27
C GLN A 138 11.46 4.27 -3.23
N TRP A 139 11.66 3.87 -1.97
CA TRP A 139 10.73 4.18 -0.89
C TRP A 139 10.65 5.69 -0.59
N ALA A 140 11.79 6.40 -0.65
CA ALA A 140 11.80 7.86 -0.56
C ALA A 140 10.99 8.51 -1.70
N ASN A 141 11.12 8.00 -2.93
CA ASN A 141 10.31 8.46 -4.05
C ASN A 141 8.81 8.20 -3.85
N TYR A 142 8.42 7.11 -3.20
CA TYR A 142 7.01 6.85 -2.89
C TYR A 142 6.46 7.88 -1.90
N ALA A 143 7.19 8.18 -0.82
CA ALA A 143 6.79 9.20 0.15
C ALA A 143 6.57 10.56 -0.54
N LEU A 144 7.53 10.99 -1.38
CA LEU A 144 7.44 12.25 -2.12
C LEU A 144 6.26 12.30 -3.11
N ARG A 145 5.96 11.19 -3.80
CA ARG A 145 4.81 11.12 -4.72
C ARG A 145 3.49 11.18 -3.96
N TRP A 146 3.39 10.54 -2.80
CA TRP A 146 2.21 10.65 -1.94
C TRP A 146 1.98 12.07 -1.48
N GLU A 147 3.03 12.73 -1.00
CA GLU A 147 2.98 14.14 -0.62
C GLU A 147 2.44 15.00 -1.77
N GLN A 148 2.97 14.85 -2.99
CA GLN A 148 2.48 15.57 -4.17
C GLN A 148 0.99 15.30 -4.48
N MET A 149 0.52 14.06 -4.33
CA MET A 149 -0.89 13.72 -4.59
C MET A 149 -1.84 14.26 -3.52
N VAL A 150 -1.43 14.29 -2.26
CA VAL A 150 -2.24 14.79 -1.14
C VAL A 150 -2.28 16.31 -1.12
N LEU A 151 -1.15 16.97 -1.42
CA LEU A 151 -1.06 18.43 -1.51
C LEU A 151 -1.88 19.03 -2.67
N SER A 152 -2.24 18.24 -3.70
CA SER A 152 -2.94 18.74 -4.89
C SER A 152 -4.46 18.97 -4.73
N SER A 153 -5.02 18.84 -3.53
CA SER A 153 -6.49 18.91 -3.36
C SER A 153 -7.05 20.31 -3.08
N LYS A 154 -6.22 21.36 -2.99
CA LYS A 154 -6.67 22.76 -2.82
C LYS A 154 -5.80 23.76 -3.58
N LEU A 155 -5.84 23.70 -4.92
CA LEU A 155 -5.30 24.78 -5.76
C LEU A 155 -6.39 25.59 -6.47
N LEU A 156 -7.67 25.32 -6.20
CA LEU A 156 -8.78 26.21 -6.55
C LEU A 156 -9.77 26.23 -5.39
N VAL A 157 -9.77 27.36 -4.68
CA VAL A 157 -10.90 27.81 -3.87
C VAL A 157 -11.88 28.43 -4.85
N GLU A 158 -13.11 27.92 -4.92
CA GLU A 158 -14.30 28.71 -5.27
C GLU A 158 -15.25 28.68 -4.08
#